data_AF-A0A0A0K6H8-F1
#
_entry.id   AF-A0A0A0K6H8-F1
#
_cell.length_a   1.000
_cell.length_b   1.000
_cell.length_c   1.000
_cell.angle_alpha   90.00
_cell.angle_beta   90.00
_cell.angle_gamma   90.00
#
_symmetry.space_group_name_H-M   'P 1'
#
loop_
_entity.id
_entity.type
_entity.pdbx_description
1 polymer ?
#
loop_
_entity_poly.entity_id
_entity_poly.type
_entity_poly.pdbx_seq_one_letter_code
_entity_poly.pdbx_strand_id
1 'polypeptide(L)'
;MVFATVLKRSPRQHSCGFCSYWHRLVCKFGDYFDIAFLVILFHQNILMVTVFCIQHYDRRGQCDIALSKIDEAIKHTPTVIDLYSVKSRILKHAGDAVASAALADEARCMDLADRYINSDCVKRMLQADQVALAEKTAVLFTKDGDQHNNLHDMQCMWYELASGESYFRQGDLGRALKNFLAVEKHYADITEDQFDFHSYCLRKMTLRAYVDMLRFQDRLHSEPYFQKAAIGAIR
;
A
#
# COMPACT_ATOMS: atom_id res chain seq x y z
N MET A 1 -10.96 -33.06 -25.33
CA MET A 1 -12.06 -33.29 -26.30
C MET A 1 -13.04 -34.25 -25.64
N VAL A 2 -14.35 -34.01 -25.79
CA VAL A 2 -15.49 -34.74 -25.19
C VAL A 2 -15.92 -34.24 -23.81
N PHE A 3 -16.84 -33.28 -23.80
CA PHE A 3 -18.13 -33.37 -23.10
C PHE A 3 -19.09 -32.36 -23.72
N ALA A 4 -19.44 -32.62 -24.98
CA ALA A 4 -20.59 -32.00 -25.65
C ALA A 4 -21.64 -33.09 -25.83
N THR A 5 -22.60 -33.19 -24.92
CA THR A 5 -23.79 -34.02 -25.16
C THR A 5 -25.01 -33.53 -24.36
N VAL A 6 -25.88 -32.81 -25.08
CA VAL A 6 -27.35 -32.93 -25.02
C VAL A 6 -28.04 -32.59 -23.68
N LEU A 7 -28.40 -31.31 -23.52
CA LEU A 7 -29.52 -30.88 -22.67
C LEU A 7 -30.85 -31.32 -23.33
N LYS A 8 -31.33 -32.51 -22.96
CA LYS A 8 -32.72 -32.93 -23.20
C LYS A 8 -33.66 -32.02 -22.40
N ARG A 9 -34.56 -31.33 -23.09
CA ARG A 9 -35.67 -30.55 -22.52
C ARG A 9 -36.55 -31.46 -21.63
N SER A 10 -36.78 -31.03 -20.39
CA SER A 10 -37.90 -31.45 -19.55
C SER A 10 -38.53 -30.21 -18.88
N PRO A 11 -39.87 -30.11 -18.77
CA PRO A 11 -40.55 -28.83 -18.55
C PRO A 11 -41.01 -28.62 -17.09
N ARG A 12 -41.00 -27.33 -16.71
CA ARG A 12 -41.66 -26.68 -15.55
C ARG A 12 -41.09 -26.99 -14.15
N GLN A 13 -40.48 -25.99 -13.52
CA GLN A 13 -41.16 -25.15 -12.52
C GLN A 13 -40.24 -24.08 -11.88
N HIS A 14 -40.84 -22.91 -11.64
CA HIS A 14 -40.39 -21.75 -10.83
C HIS A 14 -39.23 -20.88 -11.36
N SER A 15 -39.65 -19.78 -11.99
CA SER A 15 -38.87 -18.63 -12.41
C SER A 15 -38.24 -17.89 -11.21
N CYS A 16 -36.93 -18.06 -11.01
CA CYS A 16 -36.11 -17.05 -10.34
C CYS A 16 -35.77 -15.95 -11.36
N GLY A 17 -36.14 -14.70 -11.08
CA GLY A 17 -35.90 -13.54 -11.95
C GLY A 17 -34.43 -13.29 -12.31
N PHE A 18 -33.50 -13.88 -11.55
CA PHE A 18 -32.07 -13.83 -11.82
C PHE A 18 -31.66 -14.69 -13.04
N CYS A 19 -32.32 -15.84 -13.21
CA CYS A 19 -32.03 -16.77 -14.31
C CYS A 19 -32.53 -16.23 -15.67
N SER A 20 -33.65 -15.52 -15.68
CA SER A 20 -34.27 -14.95 -16.89
C SER A 20 -33.58 -13.68 -17.41
N TYR A 21 -32.80 -12.97 -16.58
CA TYR A 21 -31.97 -11.84 -17.02
C TYR A 21 -30.67 -12.33 -17.68
N TRP A 22 -29.99 -13.30 -17.05
CA TRP A 22 -28.80 -13.94 -17.59
C TRP A 22 -29.07 -14.66 -18.91
N HIS A 23 -30.18 -15.40 -19.01
CA HIS A 23 -30.54 -16.08 -20.26
C HIS A 23 -30.90 -15.09 -21.39
N ARG A 24 -31.34 -13.87 -21.08
CA ARG A 24 -31.59 -12.80 -22.08
C ARG A 24 -30.34 -12.04 -22.48
N LEU A 25 -29.38 -11.86 -21.56
CA LEU A 25 -28.11 -11.18 -21.85
C LEU A 25 -27.21 -12.05 -22.73
N VAL A 26 -27.12 -13.35 -22.42
CA VAL A 26 -26.34 -14.33 -23.20
C VAL A 26 -26.89 -14.50 -24.62
N CYS A 27 -28.22 -14.47 -24.81
CA CYS A 27 -28.81 -14.55 -26.15
C CYS A 27 -28.71 -13.26 -26.98
N LYS A 28 -28.49 -12.08 -26.37
CA LYS A 28 -28.39 -10.80 -27.10
C LYS A 28 -26.97 -10.43 -27.53
N PHE A 29 -25.95 -11.03 -26.91
CA PHE A 29 -24.53 -10.72 -27.16
C PHE A 29 -23.71 -11.95 -27.62
N GLY A 30 -24.39 -12.94 -28.19
CA GLY A 30 -23.86 -14.27 -28.49
C GLY A 30 -22.61 -14.33 -29.38
N ASP A 31 -22.28 -13.26 -30.11
CA ASP A 31 -21.13 -13.21 -31.02
C ASP A 31 -20.01 -12.25 -30.58
N TYR A 32 -20.16 -11.55 -29.44
CA TYR A 32 -19.20 -10.50 -29.00
C TYR A 32 -18.64 -10.69 -27.58
N PHE A 33 -19.17 -11.63 -26.80
CA PHE A 33 -18.66 -11.93 -25.46
C PHE A 33 -18.34 -13.42 -25.37
N ASP A 34 -17.06 -13.75 -25.56
CA ASP A 34 -16.54 -15.09 -25.32
C ASP A 34 -16.97 -15.57 -23.92
N ILE A 35 -17.42 -16.83 -23.82
CA ILE A 35 -17.75 -17.47 -22.53
C ILE A 35 -16.55 -17.35 -21.57
N ALA A 36 -15.33 -17.35 -22.09
CA ALA A 36 -14.11 -17.09 -21.35
C ALA A 36 -14.10 -15.68 -20.72
N PHE A 37 -14.54 -14.64 -21.42
CA PHE A 37 -14.62 -13.27 -20.91
C PHE A 37 -15.64 -13.15 -19.77
N LEU A 38 -16.78 -13.85 -19.91
CA LEU A 38 -17.81 -13.91 -18.87
C LEU A 38 -17.33 -14.65 -17.61
N VAL A 39 -16.60 -15.75 -17.78
CA VAL A 39 -16.00 -16.53 -16.66
C VAL A 39 -14.90 -15.73 -15.97
N ILE A 40 -14.05 -15.03 -16.72
CA ILE A 40 -13.00 -14.15 -16.17
C ILE A 40 -13.63 -13.02 -15.35
N LEU A 41 -14.67 -12.36 -15.85
CA LEU A 41 -15.39 -11.32 -15.12
C LEU A 41 -16.01 -11.87 -13.83
N PHE A 42 -16.63 -13.05 -13.87
CA PHE A 42 -17.23 -13.65 -12.67
C PHE A 42 -16.17 -14.03 -11.62
N HIS A 43 -15.04 -14.58 -12.06
CA HIS A 43 -13.90 -14.96 -11.21
C HIS A 43 -13.25 -13.75 -10.53
N GLN A 44 -13.05 -12.66 -11.29
CA GLN A 44 -12.51 -11.41 -10.75
C GLN A 44 -13.44 -10.77 -9.72
N ASN A 45 -14.75 -10.77 -9.96
CA ASN A 45 -15.72 -10.23 -9.00
C ASN A 45 -15.75 -11.03 -7.69
N ILE A 46 -15.68 -12.36 -7.75
CA ILE A 46 -15.63 -13.22 -6.55
C ILE A 46 -14.37 -12.92 -5.73
N LEU A 47 -13.22 -12.74 -6.38
CA LEU A 47 -11.97 -12.42 -5.70
C LEU A 47 -12.07 -11.09 -4.94
N MET A 48 -12.56 -10.03 -5.58
CA MET A 48 -12.69 -8.71 -4.96
C MET A 48 -13.64 -8.73 -3.75
N VAL A 49 -14.78 -9.41 -3.88
CA VAL A 49 -15.72 -9.58 -2.75
C VAL A 49 -15.07 -10.37 -1.61
N THR A 50 -14.28 -11.40 -1.92
CA THR A 50 -13.57 -12.20 -0.92
C THR A 50 -12.52 -11.35 -0.18
N VAL A 51 -11.73 -10.55 -0.90
CA VAL A 51 -10.75 -9.62 -0.31
C VAL A 51 -11.44 -8.60 0.59
N PHE A 52 -12.58 -8.04 0.16
CA PHE A 52 -13.36 -7.11 0.99
C PHE A 52 -13.83 -7.76 2.30
N CYS A 53 -14.37 -8.98 2.25
CA CYS A 53 -14.75 -9.73 3.45
C CYS A 53 -13.56 -10.00 4.37
N ILE A 54 -12.40 -10.36 3.83
CA ILE A 54 -11.17 -10.58 4.60
C ILE A 54 -10.75 -9.30 5.32
N GLN A 55 -10.72 -8.16 4.62
CA GLN A 55 -10.40 -6.87 5.22
C GLN A 55 -11.41 -6.45 6.29
N HIS A 56 -12.69 -6.83 6.12
CA HIS A 56 -13.70 -6.62 7.15
C HIS A 56 -13.39 -7.42 8.43
N TYR A 57 -13.03 -8.71 8.32
CA TYR A 57 -12.65 -9.53 9.46
C TYR A 57 -11.39 -9.01 10.17
N ASP A 58 -10.37 -8.61 9.38
CA ASP A 58 -9.15 -7.97 9.89
C ASP A 58 -9.48 -6.71 10.70
N ARG A 59 -10.35 -5.84 10.16
CA ARG A 59 -10.77 -4.61 10.84
C ARG A 59 -11.60 -4.86 12.11
N ARG A 60 -12.26 -6.01 12.21
CA ARG A 60 -12.97 -6.45 13.43
C ARG A 60 -12.04 -7.11 14.46
N GLY A 61 -10.75 -7.25 14.17
CA GLY A 61 -9.77 -7.93 15.02
C GLY A 61 -9.86 -9.46 14.96
N GLN A 62 -10.67 -10.02 14.06
CA GLN A 62 -10.83 -11.47 13.89
C GLN A 62 -9.73 -12.01 12.96
N CYS A 63 -8.48 -11.92 13.41
CA CYS A 63 -7.29 -12.22 12.60
C CYS A 63 -7.25 -13.69 12.14
N ASP A 64 -7.65 -14.65 12.97
CA ASP A 64 -7.64 -16.08 12.62
C ASP A 64 -8.56 -16.41 11.44
N ILE A 65 -9.76 -15.83 11.45
CA ILE A 65 -10.74 -15.98 10.36
C ILE A 65 -10.20 -15.31 9.09
N ALA A 66 -9.63 -14.11 9.23
CA ALA A 66 -9.04 -13.40 8.09
C ALA A 66 -7.88 -14.19 7.47
N LEU A 67 -7.01 -14.82 8.29
CA LEU A 67 -5.90 -15.66 7.84
C LEU A 67 -6.37 -16.93 7.12
N SER A 68 -7.35 -17.65 7.67
CA SER A 68 -7.91 -18.83 6.99
C SER A 68 -8.52 -18.48 5.63
N LYS A 69 -9.24 -17.36 5.54
CA LYS A 69 -9.90 -16.92 4.31
C LYS A 69 -8.91 -16.41 3.26
N ILE A 70 -7.86 -15.70 3.66
CA ILE A 70 -6.82 -15.27 2.71
C ILE A 70 -6.00 -16.46 2.20
N ASP A 71 -5.77 -17.49 3.01
CA ASP A 71 -5.11 -18.71 2.56
C ASP A 71 -5.96 -19.50 1.55
N GLU A 72 -7.29 -19.56 1.74
CA GLU A 72 -8.21 -20.10 0.72
C GLU A 72 -8.13 -19.29 -0.59
N ALA A 73 -8.08 -17.96 -0.51
CA ALA A 73 -7.99 -17.09 -1.68
C ALA A 73 -6.65 -17.24 -2.42
N ILE A 74 -5.53 -17.33 -1.71
CA ILE A 74 -4.20 -17.55 -2.30
C ILE A 74 -4.11 -18.91 -2.98
N LYS A 75 -4.68 -19.98 -2.37
CA LYS A 75 -4.76 -21.31 -3.01
C LYS A 75 -5.52 -21.26 -4.34
N HIS A 76 -6.58 -20.45 -4.41
CA HIS A 76 -7.40 -20.32 -5.60
C HIS A 76 -6.72 -19.50 -6.70
N THR A 77 -6.00 -18.43 -6.35
CA THR A 77 -5.30 -17.58 -7.33
C THR A 77 -4.00 -17.03 -6.73
N PRO A 78 -2.89 -17.78 -6.82
CA PRO A 78 -1.64 -17.44 -6.14
C PRO A 78 -0.84 -16.30 -6.79
N THR A 79 -1.26 -15.83 -7.96
CA THR A 79 -0.56 -14.80 -8.75
C THR A 79 -0.94 -13.36 -8.37
N VAL A 80 -1.94 -13.18 -7.50
CA VAL A 80 -2.45 -11.85 -7.16
C VAL A 80 -1.65 -11.28 -5.98
N ILE A 81 -0.79 -10.30 -6.26
CA ILE A 81 0.10 -9.65 -5.28
C ILE A 81 -0.69 -9.02 -4.12
N ASP A 82 -1.86 -8.44 -4.40
CA ASP A 82 -2.72 -7.82 -3.39
C ASP A 82 -3.11 -8.78 -2.25
N LEU A 83 -3.24 -10.09 -2.54
CA LEU A 83 -3.54 -11.09 -1.51
C LEU A 83 -2.41 -11.21 -0.49
N TYR A 84 -1.16 -11.14 -0.95
CA TYR A 84 0.03 -11.21 -0.09
C TYR A 84 0.19 -9.91 0.70
N SER A 85 -0.07 -8.76 0.07
CA SER A 85 -0.08 -7.45 0.74
C SER A 85 -1.13 -7.38 1.87
N VAL A 86 -2.34 -7.91 1.63
CA VAL A 86 -3.39 -8.03 2.66
C VAL A 86 -2.99 -9.04 3.73
N LYS A 87 -2.48 -10.22 3.37
CA LYS A 87 -2.01 -11.23 4.33
C LYS A 87 -0.91 -10.68 5.26
N SER A 88 0.07 -9.98 4.69
CA SER A 88 1.10 -9.30 5.47
C SER A 88 0.50 -8.28 6.44
N ARG A 89 -0.55 -7.53 6.05
CA ARG A 89 -1.24 -6.59 6.95
C ARG A 89 -1.93 -7.30 8.12
N ILE A 90 -2.59 -8.43 7.86
CA ILE A 90 -3.24 -9.21 8.91
C ILE A 90 -2.22 -9.75 9.91
N LEU A 91 -1.09 -10.29 9.45
CA LEU A 91 -0.02 -10.77 10.33
C LEU A 91 0.55 -9.67 11.23
N LYS A 92 0.71 -8.46 10.67
CA LYS A 92 1.09 -7.28 11.46
C LYS A 92 0.07 -6.99 12.55
N HIS A 93 -1.23 -7.04 12.26
CA HIS A 93 -2.27 -6.83 13.28
C HIS A 93 -2.32 -7.97 14.31
N ALA A 94 -1.97 -9.19 13.91
CA ALA A 94 -1.81 -10.33 14.81
C ALA A 94 -0.57 -10.22 15.72
N GLY A 95 0.31 -9.23 15.49
CA GLY A 95 1.51 -8.98 16.29
C GLY A 95 2.79 -9.66 15.75
N ASP A 96 2.71 -10.41 14.66
CA ASP A 96 3.87 -11.05 14.03
C ASP A 96 4.47 -10.15 12.94
N ALA A 97 5.31 -9.21 13.37
CA ALA A 97 5.98 -8.28 12.47
C ALA A 97 7.00 -8.98 11.54
N VAL A 98 7.66 -10.03 12.02
CA VAL A 98 8.72 -10.74 11.26
C VAL A 98 8.10 -11.53 10.12
N ALA A 99 7.03 -12.28 10.38
CA ALA A 99 6.30 -12.99 9.32
C ALA A 99 5.62 -12.01 8.36
N SER A 100 5.14 -10.86 8.85
CA SER A 100 4.64 -9.78 8.00
C SER A 100 5.70 -9.25 7.03
N ALA A 101 6.94 -9.04 7.50
CA ALA A 101 8.05 -8.59 6.65
C ALA A 101 8.44 -9.64 5.61
N ALA A 102 8.52 -10.92 6.01
CA ALA A 102 8.82 -12.02 5.08
C ALA A 102 7.79 -12.12 3.94
N LEU A 103 6.49 -12.08 4.25
CA LEU A 103 5.44 -12.08 3.22
C LEU A 103 5.46 -10.84 2.34
N ALA A 104 5.85 -9.68 2.89
CA ALA A 104 5.97 -8.46 2.09
C ALA A 104 7.15 -8.54 1.12
N ASP A 105 8.24 -9.22 1.47
CA ASP A 105 9.35 -9.49 0.56
C ASP A 105 8.99 -10.51 -0.51
N GLU A 106 8.23 -11.56 -0.18
CA GLU A 106 7.63 -12.46 -1.18
C GLU A 106 6.76 -11.67 -2.16
N ALA A 107 5.92 -10.76 -1.66
CA ALA A 107 5.09 -9.87 -2.47
C ALA A 107 5.92 -9.00 -3.43
N ARG A 108 7.00 -8.41 -2.91
CA ARG A 108 7.95 -7.60 -3.69
C ARG A 108 8.69 -8.43 -4.75
N CYS A 109 9.03 -9.68 -4.47
CA CYS A 109 9.71 -10.54 -5.43
C CYS A 109 8.82 -10.94 -6.62
N MET A 110 7.49 -10.89 -6.46
CA MET A 110 6.55 -11.12 -7.56
C MET A 110 6.49 -9.94 -8.55
N ASP A 111 6.78 -8.71 -8.11
CA ASP A 111 6.90 -7.53 -8.97
C ASP A 111 8.04 -6.61 -8.49
N LEU A 112 9.23 -6.82 -9.07
CA LEU A 112 10.43 -6.05 -8.76
C LEU A 112 10.40 -4.62 -9.30
N ALA A 113 9.48 -4.30 -10.22
CA ALA A 113 9.38 -2.97 -10.83
C ALA A 113 8.48 -2.02 -10.03
N ASP A 114 7.62 -2.55 -9.15
CA ASP A 114 6.67 -1.75 -8.38
C ASP A 114 7.33 -1.09 -7.15
N ARG A 115 7.46 0.25 -7.22
CA ARG A 115 8.00 1.08 -6.14
C ARG A 115 7.12 1.10 -4.89
N TYR A 116 5.80 1.01 -5.04
CA TYR A 116 4.87 0.99 -3.91
C TYR A 116 5.00 -0.32 -3.13
N ILE A 117 5.04 -1.47 -3.80
CA ILE A 117 5.22 -2.77 -3.13
C ILE A 117 6.60 -2.84 -2.45
N ASN A 118 7.64 -2.31 -3.10
CA ASN A 118 8.96 -2.16 -2.47
C ASN A 118 8.89 -1.29 -1.20
N SER A 119 8.21 -0.15 -1.26
CA SER A 119 8.09 0.76 -0.10
C SER A 119 7.29 0.13 1.05
N ASP A 120 6.21 -0.63 0.77
CA ASP A 120 5.49 -1.36 1.82
C ASP A 120 6.38 -2.45 2.44
N CYS A 121 7.15 -3.17 1.63
CA CYS A 121 8.13 -4.16 2.10
C CYS A 121 9.17 -3.54 3.04
N VAL A 122 9.82 -2.43 2.63
CA VAL A 122 10.75 -1.67 3.47
C VAL A 122 10.09 -1.26 4.79
N LYS A 123 8.86 -0.75 4.72
CA LYS A 123 8.11 -0.35 5.92
C LYS A 123 7.82 -1.53 6.86
N ARG A 124 7.51 -2.72 6.34
CA ARG A 124 7.33 -3.94 7.16
C ARG A 124 8.65 -4.39 7.80
N MET A 125 9.75 -4.36 7.04
CA MET A 125 11.08 -4.68 7.57
C MET A 125 11.49 -3.73 8.71
N LEU A 126 11.22 -2.43 8.59
CA LEU A 126 11.45 -1.45 9.68
C LEU A 126 10.55 -1.69 10.89
N GLN A 127 9.31 -2.15 10.70
CA GLN A 127 8.42 -2.52 11.82
C GLN A 127 8.87 -3.80 12.53
N ALA A 128 9.59 -4.69 11.82
CA ALA A 128 10.20 -5.90 12.37
C ALA A 128 11.63 -5.69 12.89
N ASP A 129 12.09 -4.43 12.98
CA ASP A 129 13.43 -4.04 13.43
C ASP A 129 14.60 -4.60 12.59
N GLN A 130 14.32 -4.90 11.32
CA GLN A 130 15.29 -5.38 10.33
C GLN A 130 15.88 -4.23 9.51
N VAL A 131 16.46 -3.22 10.18
CA VAL A 131 16.88 -1.95 9.53
C VAL A 131 17.91 -2.17 8.42
N ALA A 132 18.90 -3.04 8.64
CA ALA A 132 19.93 -3.33 7.63
C ALA A 132 19.38 -3.98 6.36
N LEU A 133 18.29 -4.76 6.47
CA LEU A 133 17.61 -5.34 5.31
C LEU A 133 16.74 -4.30 4.62
N ALA A 134 16.01 -3.49 5.41
CA ALA A 134 15.19 -2.40 4.92
C ALA A 134 16.01 -1.40 4.09
N GLU A 135 17.21 -1.03 4.54
CA GLU A 135 18.11 -0.14 3.83
C GLU A 135 18.54 -0.70 2.47
N LYS A 136 18.97 -1.98 2.43
CA LYS A 136 19.32 -2.66 1.17
C LYS A 136 18.16 -2.68 0.18
N THR A 137 16.95 -2.93 0.67
CA THR A 137 15.75 -2.99 -0.16
C THR A 137 15.31 -1.61 -0.65
N ALA A 138 15.47 -0.57 0.17
CA ALA A 138 15.14 0.81 -0.18
C ALA A 138 16.08 1.36 -1.28
N VAL A 139 17.37 0.99 -1.24
CA VAL A 139 18.37 1.42 -2.22
C VAL A 139 18.05 0.97 -3.64
N LEU A 140 17.28 -0.11 -3.83
CA LEU A 140 16.88 -0.61 -5.16
C LEU A 140 16.16 0.43 -6.03
N PHE A 141 15.50 1.42 -5.42
CA PHE A 141 14.80 2.49 -6.12
C PHE A 141 15.48 3.86 -5.97
N THR A 142 16.72 3.88 -5.50
CA THR A 142 17.55 5.09 -5.40
C THR A 142 18.54 5.15 -6.55
N LYS A 143 18.95 6.35 -6.92
CA LYS A 143 19.98 6.54 -7.97
C LYS A 143 21.33 6.03 -7.44
N ASP A 144 22.17 5.46 -8.31
CA ASP A 144 23.46 4.81 -7.99
C ASP A 144 24.58 5.71 -7.42
N GLY A 145 24.27 6.85 -6.80
CA GLY A 145 25.21 7.70 -6.05
C GLY A 145 25.26 7.37 -4.56
N ASP A 146 26.11 8.09 -3.79
CA ASP A 146 26.40 7.87 -2.36
C ASP A 146 25.17 7.45 -1.53
N GLN A 147 25.13 6.15 -1.18
CA GLN A 147 23.90 5.40 -0.91
C GLN A 147 23.15 5.81 0.36
N HIS A 148 23.81 6.49 1.29
CA HIS A 148 23.23 6.85 2.59
C HIS A 148 22.52 8.22 2.61
N ASN A 149 22.79 9.11 1.64
CA ASN A 149 22.18 10.44 1.62
C ASN A 149 21.04 10.58 0.61
N ASN A 150 20.90 9.68 -0.38
CA ASN A 150 19.86 9.81 -1.41
C ASN A 150 18.42 9.86 -0.86
N LEU A 151 18.08 9.09 0.18
CA LEU A 151 16.72 9.13 0.76
C LEU A 151 16.47 10.43 1.54
N HIS A 152 17.50 10.94 2.21
CA HIS A 152 17.44 12.22 2.90
C HIS A 152 17.26 13.35 1.89
N ASP A 153 18.07 13.36 0.83
CA ASP A 153 18.00 14.39 -0.23
C ASP A 153 16.66 14.38 -0.98
N MET A 154 15.99 13.22 -1.06
CA MET A 154 14.62 13.10 -1.58
C MET A 154 13.52 13.50 -0.58
N GLN A 155 13.88 14.00 0.61
CA GLN A 155 12.95 14.40 1.67
C GLN A 155 11.98 13.28 2.07
N CYS A 156 12.48 12.05 2.15
CA CYS A 156 11.70 10.84 2.41
C CYS A 156 11.36 10.67 3.91
N MET A 157 10.57 11.60 4.46
CA MET A 157 10.27 11.69 5.90
C MET A 157 9.63 10.42 6.49
N TRP A 158 8.81 9.68 5.72
CA TRP A 158 8.17 8.46 6.23
C TRP A 158 9.21 7.37 6.58
N TYR A 159 10.29 7.29 5.81
CA TYR A 159 11.36 6.33 6.02
C TYR A 159 12.20 6.74 7.23
N GLU A 160 12.57 8.02 7.32
CA GLU A 160 13.33 8.57 8.45
C GLU A 160 12.59 8.35 9.77
N LEU A 161 11.28 8.63 9.82
CA LEU A 161 10.45 8.35 11.00
C LEU A 161 10.39 6.87 11.35
N ALA A 162 10.15 6.00 10.36
CA ALA A 162 10.05 4.56 10.60
C ALA A 162 11.39 3.94 11.04
N SER A 163 12.48 4.43 10.48
CA SER A 163 13.85 4.05 10.84
C SER A 163 14.22 4.55 12.24
N GLY A 164 13.88 5.81 12.57
CA GLY A 164 14.05 6.39 13.91
C GLY A 164 13.31 5.58 14.98
N GLU A 165 12.04 5.25 14.74
CA GLU A 165 11.24 4.41 15.66
C GLU A 165 11.82 2.99 15.82
N SER A 166 12.39 2.42 14.75
CA SER A 166 13.03 1.11 14.82
C SER A 166 14.33 1.14 15.65
N TYR A 167 15.19 2.13 15.43
CA TYR A 167 16.40 2.31 16.24
C TYR A 167 16.06 2.59 17.72
N PHE A 168 14.99 3.35 17.98
CA PHE A 168 14.49 3.59 19.32
C PHE A 168 14.07 2.29 20.02
N ARG A 169 13.30 1.41 19.36
CA ARG A 169 12.94 0.09 19.92
C ARG A 169 14.13 -0.81 20.19
N GLN A 170 15.20 -0.67 19.41
CA GLN A 170 16.45 -1.42 19.57
C GLN A 170 17.39 -0.81 20.64
N GLY A 171 17.11 0.41 21.12
CA GLY A 171 17.93 1.13 22.11
C GLY A 171 19.10 1.94 21.52
N ASP A 172 19.23 2.04 20.19
CA ASP A 172 20.23 2.91 19.55
C ASP A 172 19.71 4.35 19.46
N LEU A 173 19.81 5.06 20.58
CA LEU A 173 19.28 6.42 20.72
C LEU A 173 19.99 7.44 19.82
N GLY A 174 21.29 7.24 19.55
CA GLY A 174 22.06 8.17 18.72
C GLY A 174 21.57 8.19 17.28
N ARG A 175 21.36 7.00 16.69
CA ARG A 175 20.80 6.91 15.33
C ARG A 175 19.33 7.27 15.28
N ALA A 176 18.55 6.92 16.31
CA ALA A 176 17.15 7.31 16.40
C ALA A 176 17.00 8.85 16.37
N LEU A 177 17.74 9.55 17.24
CA LEU A 177 17.70 11.02 17.31
C LEU A 177 18.17 11.66 15.99
N LYS A 178 19.24 11.14 15.38
CA LYS A 178 19.71 11.63 14.08
C LYS A 178 18.60 11.58 13.02
N ASN A 179 17.82 10.51 12.97
CA ASN A 179 16.72 10.38 12.02
C ASN A 179 15.55 11.32 12.33
N PHE A 180 15.20 11.53 13.60
CA PHE A 180 14.15 12.48 13.96
C PHE A 180 14.54 13.94 13.66
N LEU A 181 15.81 14.30 13.90
CA LEU A 181 16.34 15.62 13.55
C LEU A 181 16.48 15.82 12.05
N ALA A 182 16.69 14.76 11.27
CA ALA A 182 16.67 14.84 9.81
C ALA A 182 15.31 15.32 9.29
N VAL A 183 14.21 14.89 9.90
CA VAL A 183 12.85 15.37 9.57
C VAL A 183 12.70 16.84 9.93
N GLU A 184 13.17 17.29 11.10
CA GLU A 184 13.12 18.70 11.50
C GLU A 184 13.89 19.59 10.51
N LYS A 185 15.05 19.14 10.05
CA LYS A 185 15.81 19.81 9.01
C LYS A 185 15.02 19.97 7.70
N HIS A 186 14.31 18.94 7.23
CA HIS A 186 13.47 19.06 6.03
C HIS A 186 12.41 20.15 6.17
N TYR A 187 11.84 20.31 7.36
CA TYR A 187 10.85 21.35 7.64
C TYR A 187 11.48 22.76 7.65
N ALA A 188 12.71 22.89 8.14
CA ALA A 188 13.47 24.13 8.05
C ALA A 188 13.76 24.50 6.58
N ASP A 189 14.20 23.54 5.77
CA ASP A 189 14.47 23.74 4.34
C ASP A 189 13.19 24.16 3.58
N ILE A 190 12.04 23.51 3.84
CA ILE A 190 10.74 23.89 3.27
C ILE A 190 10.32 25.32 3.67
N THR A 191 10.70 25.76 4.87
CA THR A 191 10.42 27.12 5.35
C THR A 191 11.30 28.15 4.62
N GLU A 192 12.55 27.81 4.35
CA GLU A 192 13.49 28.67 3.60
C GLU A 192 13.10 28.79 2.12
N ASP A 193 12.66 27.70 1.50
CA ASP A 193 12.22 27.64 0.10
C ASP A 193 11.11 28.65 -0.24
N GLN A 194 10.34 29.12 0.74
CA GLN A 194 9.30 30.13 0.52
C GLN A 194 9.86 31.49 0.06
N PHE A 195 11.12 31.79 0.39
CA PHE A 195 11.70 33.12 0.25
C PHE A 195 11.71 33.60 -1.21
N ASP A 196 12.08 32.71 -2.14
CA ASP A 196 12.12 33.01 -3.57
C ASP A 196 10.73 33.31 -4.15
N PHE A 197 9.68 32.77 -3.53
CA PHE A 197 8.31 32.93 -4.01
C PHE A 197 7.70 34.30 -3.68
N HIS A 198 8.22 35.03 -2.69
CA HIS A 198 7.76 36.38 -2.38
C HIS A 198 7.90 37.31 -3.60
N SER A 199 9.05 37.29 -4.27
CA SER A 199 9.28 38.10 -5.46
C SER A 199 8.74 37.43 -6.73
N TYR A 200 8.83 36.10 -6.85
CA TYR A 200 8.38 35.38 -8.04
C TYR A 200 6.87 35.52 -8.27
N CYS A 201 6.05 35.32 -7.23
CA CYS A 201 4.59 35.33 -7.37
C CYS A 201 4.04 36.72 -7.68
N LEU A 202 4.68 37.78 -7.18
CA LEU A 202 4.35 39.16 -7.54
C LEU A 202 4.63 39.41 -9.04
N ARG A 203 5.79 38.97 -9.53
CA ARG A 203 6.18 39.12 -10.94
C ARG A 203 5.31 38.29 -11.89
N LYS A 204 4.87 37.10 -11.47
CA LYS A 204 4.03 36.20 -12.28
C LYS A 204 2.52 36.38 -12.06
N MET A 205 2.12 37.30 -11.18
CA MET A 205 0.73 37.60 -10.85
C MET A 205 -0.08 36.39 -10.36
N THR A 206 0.57 35.45 -9.67
CA THR A 206 -0.04 34.24 -9.08
C THR A 206 -0.45 34.46 -7.62
N LEU A 207 -1.11 35.59 -7.34
CA LEU A 207 -1.35 36.07 -5.97
C LEU A 207 -2.21 35.14 -5.10
N ARG A 208 -3.18 34.42 -5.69
CA ARG A 208 -4.02 33.46 -4.95
C ARG A 208 -3.16 32.32 -4.39
N ALA A 209 -2.36 31.68 -5.25
CA ALA A 209 -1.45 30.61 -4.86
C ALA A 209 -0.40 31.09 -3.84
N TYR A 210 0.06 32.33 -3.96
CA TYR A 210 0.98 32.94 -2.98
C TYR A 210 0.35 33.06 -1.58
N VAL A 211 -0.88 33.57 -1.48
CA VAL A 211 -1.58 33.64 -0.19
C VAL A 211 -1.84 32.25 0.39
N ASP A 212 -2.17 31.26 -0.45
CA ASP A 212 -2.35 29.88 -0.02
C ASP A 212 -1.04 29.26 0.49
N MET A 213 0.10 29.54 -0.16
CA MET A 213 1.43 29.14 0.30
C MET A 213 1.76 29.75 1.67
N LEU A 214 1.50 31.05 1.89
CA LEU A 214 1.73 31.69 3.19
C LEU A 214 0.91 31.02 4.30
N ARG A 215 -0.38 30.74 4.04
CA ARG A 215 -1.26 30.03 4.99
C ARG A 215 -0.79 28.60 5.28
N PHE A 216 -0.19 27.94 4.29
CA PHE A 216 0.41 26.62 4.46
C PHE A 216 1.65 26.72 5.37
N GLN A 217 2.54 27.68 5.13
CA GLN A 217 3.74 27.92 5.93
C GLN A 217 3.42 28.24 7.39
N ASP A 218 2.39 29.05 7.65
CA ASP A 218 1.89 29.36 9.02
C ASP A 218 1.48 28.09 9.81
N ARG A 219 1.14 27.00 9.11
CA ARG A 219 0.65 25.74 9.68
C ARG A 219 1.62 24.59 9.47
N LEU A 220 2.82 24.83 8.93
CA LEU A 220 3.73 23.77 8.51
C LEU A 220 4.05 22.80 9.67
N HIS A 221 4.35 23.30 10.86
CA HIS A 221 4.64 22.47 12.05
C HIS A 221 3.42 21.73 12.64
N SER A 222 2.20 22.01 12.14
CA SER A 222 1.00 21.26 12.55
C SER A 222 0.87 19.92 11.82
N GLU A 223 1.70 19.68 10.80
CA GLU A 223 1.64 18.46 10.01
C GLU A 223 2.01 17.20 10.83
N PRO A 224 1.36 16.04 10.59
CA PRO A 224 1.54 14.84 11.39
C PRO A 224 2.97 14.29 11.40
N TYR A 225 3.75 14.52 10.33
CA TYR A 225 5.14 14.06 10.27
C TYR A 225 6.04 14.84 11.23
N PHE A 226 5.91 16.17 11.27
CA PHE A 226 6.63 17.01 12.23
C PHE A 226 6.28 16.64 13.67
N GLN A 227 5.00 16.50 13.98
CA GLN A 227 4.56 16.11 15.34
C GLN A 227 5.15 14.77 15.78
N LYS A 228 5.17 13.77 14.89
CA LYS A 228 5.79 12.47 15.18
C LYS A 228 7.29 12.57 15.39
N ALA A 229 7.99 13.34 14.57
CA ALA A 229 9.42 13.58 14.71
C ALA A 229 9.74 14.26 16.05
N ALA A 230 9.02 15.33 16.38
CA ALA A 230 9.19 16.06 17.63
C ALA A 230 8.91 15.19 18.86
N ILE A 231 7.82 14.42 18.85
CA ILE A 231 7.52 13.46 19.93
C ILE A 231 8.63 12.40 20.02
N GLY A 232 9.09 11.87 18.89
CA GLY A 232 10.19 10.89 18.84
C GLY A 232 11.51 11.43 19.39
N ALA A 233 11.84 12.69 19.12
CA ALA A 233 13.07 13.33 19.57
C ALA A 233 13.07 13.67 21.08
N ILE A 234 11.90 13.85 21.70
CA ILE A 234 11.77 14.21 23.13
C ILE A 234 11.83 12.97 24.04
N ARG A 235 11.45 11.79 23.53
CA ARG A 235 11.38 10.53 24.29
C ARG A 235 12.76 10.02 24.70
#